data_AF-A0A945DK50-F1
#
_entry.id   AF-A0A945DK50-F1
#
_cell.length_a   1.000
_cell.length_b   1.000
_cell.length_c   1.000
_cell.angle_alpha   90.00
_cell.angle_beta   90.00
_cell.angle_gamma   90.00
#
_symmetry.space_group_name_H-M   'P 1'
#
loop_
_entity.id
_entity.type
_entity.pdbx_description
1 polymer ?
#
loop_
_entity_poly.entity_id
_entity_poly.type
_entity_poly.pdbx_seq_one_letter_code
_entity_poly.pdbx_strand_id
1 'polypeptide(L)'
;TDLAIIDKRRPEANEAEVMHIIGDVDGRTCVLIDDMVDTAGTLCTAAKALKNNGATKVVAYCTHPVLSGPAIENINNSVLDEVVVTDTIPLKEDASASPRIRQLSVADELAESIRRISNEESLSALFKKRIQPTLF
;
A
#
# COMPACT_ATOMS: atom_id res chain seq x y z
N THR A 1 2.98 -20.56 4.91
CA THR A 1 3.26 -19.88 3.62
C THR A 1 3.48 -18.41 3.93
N ASP A 2 4.29 -17.72 3.14
CA ASP A 2 4.61 -16.30 3.40
C ASP A 2 3.66 -15.31 2.70
N LEU A 3 2.76 -15.84 1.86
CA LEU A 3 1.68 -15.09 1.23
C LEU A 3 0.35 -15.44 1.90
N ALA A 4 -0.44 -14.40 2.18
CA ALA A 4 -1.83 -14.50 2.57
C ALA A 4 -2.68 -13.68 1.58
N ILE A 5 -3.89 -14.15 1.29
CA ILE A 5 -4.85 -13.49 0.41
C ILE A 5 -6.08 -13.13 1.22
N ILE A 6 -6.56 -11.90 1.06
CA ILE A 6 -7.81 -11.45 1.65
C ILE A 6 -8.89 -11.53 0.57
N ASP A 7 -9.77 -12.51 0.70
CA ASP A 7 -10.94 -12.70 -0.16
C ASP A 7 -12.14 -11.98 0.45
N LYS A 8 -12.50 -10.84 -0.15
CA LYS A 8 -13.64 -10.01 0.25
C LYS A 8 -14.89 -10.52 -0.44
N ARG A 9 -15.82 -11.09 0.32
CA ARG A 9 -17.11 -11.57 -0.21
C ARG A 9 -18.26 -10.68 0.25
N ARG A 10 -19.18 -10.44 -0.68
CA ARG A 10 -20.49 -9.82 -0.42
C ARG A 10 -21.56 -10.84 -0.78
N PRO A 11 -22.19 -11.49 0.21
CA PRO A 11 -23.23 -12.46 -0.05
C PRO A 11 -24.47 -11.79 -0.68
N GLU A 12 -24.81 -10.58 -0.22
CA GLU A 12 -25.88 -9.76 -0.78
C GLU A 12 -25.53 -8.25 -0.80
N ALA A 13 -26.30 -7.46 -1.55
CA ALA A 13 -26.05 -6.02 -1.76
C ALA A 13 -26.13 -5.15 -0.47
N ASN A 14 -26.69 -5.68 0.62
CA ASN A 14 -26.88 -4.96 1.89
C ASN A 14 -26.30 -5.69 3.11
N GLU A 15 -25.52 -6.76 2.93
CA GLU A 15 -24.90 -7.49 4.03
C GLU A 15 -23.50 -6.97 4.36
N ALA A 16 -23.09 -7.15 5.62
CA ALA A 16 -21.76 -6.81 6.08
C ALA A 16 -20.70 -7.62 5.32
N GLU A 17 -19.66 -6.94 4.84
CA GLU A 17 -18.59 -7.58 4.09
C GLU A 17 -17.83 -8.57 4.97
N VAL A 18 -17.73 -9.83 4.52
CA VAL A 18 -16.94 -10.85 5.20
C VAL A 18 -15.57 -10.93 4.53
N MET A 19 -14.51 -10.83 5.34
CA MET A 19 -13.12 -10.92 4.90
C MET A 19 -12.58 -12.29 5.27
N HIS A 20 -12.36 -13.16 4.28
CA HIS A 20 -11.70 -14.44 4.48
C HIS A 20 -10.20 -14.31 4.25
N ILE A 21 -9.39 -14.69 5.24
CA ILE A 21 -7.94 -14.71 5.13
C ILE A 21 -7.52 -16.13 4.75
N ILE A 22 -6.94 -16.27 3.56
CA ILE A 22 -6.33 -17.51 3.08
C ILE A 22 -4.83 -17.41 3.32
N GLY A 23 -4.34 -18.07 4.36
CA GLY A 23 -2.94 -18.01 4.80
C GLY A 23 -2.85 -17.85 6.33
N ASP A 24 -1.65 -18.00 6.87
CA ASP A 24 -1.38 -17.82 8.30
C ASP A 24 -0.69 -16.49 8.55
N VAL A 25 -1.28 -15.67 9.42
CA VAL A 25 -0.84 -14.30 9.74
C VAL A 25 -0.58 -14.11 11.24
N ASP A 26 -0.81 -15.12 12.06
CA ASP A 26 -0.68 -15.01 13.51
C ASP A 26 0.79 -14.80 13.92
N GLY A 27 1.02 -13.82 14.80
CA GLY A 27 2.35 -13.42 15.25
C GLY A 27 3.20 -12.70 14.19
N ARG A 28 2.67 -12.42 12.99
CA ARG A 28 3.47 -11.89 11.86
C ARG A 28 3.24 -10.40 11.60
N THR A 29 4.26 -9.76 11.02
CA THR A 29 4.10 -8.47 10.34
C THR A 29 3.52 -8.71 8.95
N CYS A 30 2.36 -8.16 8.67
CA CYS A 30 1.71 -8.22 7.36
C CYS A 30 1.97 -6.95 6.57
N VAL A 31 2.34 -7.14 5.30
CA VAL A 31 2.48 -6.05 4.33
C VAL A 31 1.35 -6.18 3.32
N LEU A 32 0.41 -5.23 3.34
CA LEU A 32 -0.63 -5.09 2.34
C LEU A 32 -0.03 -4.37 1.13
N ILE A 33 -0.17 -4.97 -0.05
CA ILE A 33 0.29 -4.40 -1.32
C ILE A 33 -0.92 -4.12 -2.19
N ASP A 34 -1.05 -2.89 -2.67
CA ASP A 34 -2.06 -2.50 -3.65
C ASP A 34 -1.45 -1.56 -4.70
N ASP A 35 -2.09 -1.40 -5.85
CA ASP A 35 -1.63 -0.44 -6.85
C ASP A 35 -1.98 1.00 -6.44
N MET A 36 -3.14 1.22 -5.84
CA MET A 36 -3.61 2.53 -5.41
C MET A 36 -4.46 2.50 -4.15
N VAL A 37 -4.58 3.66 -3.51
CA VAL A 37 -5.50 3.87 -2.39
C VAL A 37 -6.40 5.08 -2.67
N ASP A 38 -7.70 4.82 -2.79
CA ASP A 38 -8.72 5.85 -3.04
C ASP A 38 -9.37 6.31 -1.72
N THR A 39 -10.48 5.70 -1.29
CA THR A 39 -11.17 6.07 -0.03
C THR A 39 -10.59 5.41 1.22
N ALA A 40 -9.55 4.58 1.06
CA ALA A 40 -8.89 3.76 2.09
C ALA A 40 -9.80 2.76 2.86
N GLY A 41 -11.09 2.65 2.54
CA GLY A 41 -12.03 1.77 3.26
C GLY A 41 -11.64 0.30 3.20
N THR A 42 -11.37 -0.24 2.01
CA THR A 42 -10.93 -1.64 1.83
C THR A 42 -9.63 -1.91 2.59
N LEU A 43 -8.66 -0.99 2.51
CA LEU A 43 -7.36 -1.11 3.15
C LEU A 43 -7.48 -1.16 4.68
N CYS A 44 -8.31 -0.28 5.27
CA CYS A 44 -8.55 -0.25 6.71
C CYS A 44 -9.29 -1.50 7.21
N THR A 45 -10.29 -1.98 6.45
CA THR A 45 -11.00 -3.22 6.76
C THR A 45 -10.09 -4.45 6.68
N ALA A 46 -9.22 -4.51 5.66
CA ALA A 46 -8.21 -5.55 5.53
C ALA A 46 -7.24 -5.56 6.71
N ALA A 47 -6.74 -4.39 7.13
CA ALA A 47 -5.86 -4.29 8.28
C ALA A 47 -6.52 -4.75 9.58
N LYS A 48 -7.80 -4.40 9.77
CA LYS A 48 -8.59 -4.88 10.90
C LYS A 48 -8.75 -6.39 10.89
N ALA A 49 -9.05 -6.98 9.73
CA ALA A 49 -9.13 -8.43 9.59
C ALA A 49 -7.80 -9.11 9.95
N LEU A 50 -6.66 -8.59 9.48
CA LEU A 50 -5.33 -9.13 9.78
C LEU A 50 -5.01 -9.06 11.28
N LYS A 51 -5.20 -7.89 11.91
CA LYS A 51 -4.97 -7.71 13.36
C LYS A 51 -5.87 -8.64 14.19
N ASN A 52 -7.13 -8.81 13.81
CA ASN A 52 -8.06 -9.74 14.48
C ASN A 52 -7.63 -11.22 14.36
N ASN A 53 -6.84 -11.56 13.34
CA ASN A 53 -6.28 -12.91 13.14
C ASN A 53 -4.83 -13.03 13.66
N GLY A 54 -4.40 -12.12 14.54
CA GLY A 54 -3.14 -12.25 15.27
C GLY A 54 -1.93 -11.56 14.64
N ALA A 55 -2.10 -10.81 13.54
CA ALA A 55 -1.01 -10.03 12.98
C ALA A 55 -0.47 -9.01 14.00
N THR A 56 0.85 -8.97 14.19
CA THR A 56 1.50 -8.07 15.16
C THR A 56 1.60 -6.65 14.62
N LYS A 57 1.92 -6.50 13.33
CA LYS A 57 2.03 -5.23 12.62
C LYS A 57 1.35 -5.34 11.26
N VAL A 58 0.65 -4.31 10.81
CA VAL A 58 0.08 -4.23 9.47
C VAL A 58 0.46 -2.89 8.83
N VAL A 59 1.25 -2.97 7.77
CA VAL A 59 1.65 -1.82 6.95
C VAL A 59 1.13 -1.97 5.54
N ALA A 60 0.77 -0.86 4.91
CA ALA A 60 0.29 -0.83 3.54
C ALA A 60 1.30 -0.13 2.63
N TYR A 61 1.49 -0.67 1.43
CA TYR A 61 2.23 -0.03 0.35
C TYR A 61 1.29 0.10 -0.86
N CYS A 62 1.09 1.32 -1.31
CA CYS A 62 0.30 1.63 -2.49
C CYS A 62 1.11 2.51 -3.44
N THR A 63 1.03 2.29 -4.75
CA THR A 63 1.75 3.16 -5.69
C THR A 63 1.09 4.53 -5.74
N HIS A 64 -0.22 4.60 -6.01
CA HIS A 64 -0.90 5.87 -6.27
C HIS A 64 -1.76 6.34 -5.08
N PRO A 65 -1.42 7.48 -4.42
CA PRO A 65 -2.22 8.01 -3.32
C PRO A 65 -3.36 8.90 -3.83
N VAL A 66 -4.44 8.29 -4.32
CA VAL A 66 -5.63 9.04 -4.75
C VAL A 66 -6.29 9.73 -3.55
N LEU A 67 -6.37 9.03 -2.41
CA LEU A 67 -6.76 9.56 -1.09
C LEU A 67 -7.98 10.50 -1.14
N SER A 68 -9.07 10.04 -1.74
CA SER A 68 -10.29 10.83 -1.90
C SER A 68 -11.24 10.72 -0.72
N GLY A 69 -12.14 11.70 -0.61
CA GLY A 69 -13.20 11.72 0.40
C GLY A 69 -12.66 11.48 1.82
N PRO A 70 -13.15 10.45 2.56
CA PRO A 70 -12.80 10.21 3.95
C PRO A 70 -11.46 9.47 4.13
N ALA A 71 -10.62 9.32 3.11
CA ALA A 71 -9.44 8.46 3.15
C ALA A 71 -8.49 8.75 4.32
N ILE A 72 -8.17 10.03 4.55
CA ILE A 72 -7.23 10.43 5.61
C ILE A 72 -7.80 10.14 7.00
N GLU A 73 -9.09 10.44 7.19
CA GLU A 73 -9.81 10.11 8.42
C GLU A 73 -9.83 8.59 8.67
N ASN A 74 -10.17 7.81 7.64
CA ASN A 74 -10.16 6.36 7.70
C ASN A 74 -8.78 5.82 8.11
N ILE A 75 -7.71 6.29 7.47
CA ILE A 75 -6.34 5.86 7.77
C ILE A 75 -5.96 6.20 9.21
N ASN A 76 -6.20 7.44 9.65
CA ASN A 76 -5.85 7.90 10.99
C ASN A 76 -6.62 7.17 12.10
N ASN A 77 -7.89 6.82 11.84
CA ASN A 77 -8.74 6.11 12.79
C ASN A 77 -8.65 4.58 12.70
N SER A 78 -7.87 4.04 11.76
CA SER A 78 -7.75 2.59 11.55
C SER A 78 -6.79 1.92 12.55
N VAL A 79 -6.51 0.64 12.31
CA VAL A 79 -5.47 -0.14 13.01
C VAL A 79 -4.20 -0.33 12.17
N LEU A 80 -4.07 0.38 11.05
CA LEU A 80 -2.84 0.40 10.25
C LEU A 80 -1.71 1.03 11.04
N ASP A 81 -0.54 0.39 11.00
CA ASP A 81 0.68 0.93 11.59
C ASP A 81 1.32 2.00 10.69
N GLU A 82 1.24 1.84 9.37
CA GLU A 82 1.80 2.77 8.39
C GLU A 82 1.15 2.57 7.02
N VAL A 83 1.01 3.65 6.26
CA VAL A 83 0.62 3.65 4.84
C VAL A 83 1.72 4.35 4.05
N VAL A 84 2.43 3.59 3.23
CA VAL A 84 3.51 4.05 2.39
C VAL A 84 2.99 4.23 0.97
N VAL A 85 3.19 5.42 0.42
CA VAL A 85 2.73 5.79 -0.92
C VAL A 85 3.85 6.40 -1.74
N THR A 86 3.69 6.51 -3.06
CA THR A 86 4.65 7.25 -3.88
C THR A 86 4.23 8.71 -4.11
N ASP A 87 5.13 9.53 -4.67
CA ASP A 87 4.86 10.89 -5.13
C ASP A 87 4.29 10.98 -6.55
N THR A 88 3.76 9.88 -7.10
CA THR A 88 2.99 9.90 -8.36
C THR A 88 1.76 10.81 -8.31
N ILE A 89 1.20 11.06 -7.11
CA ILE A 89 0.21 12.10 -6.85
C ILE A 89 0.70 12.91 -5.64
N PRO A 90 0.78 14.25 -5.74
CA PRO A 90 1.15 15.10 -4.61
C PRO A 90 0.16 14.97 -3.45
N LEU A 91 0.67 14.83 -2.22
CA LEU A 91 -0.18 14.83 -1.05
C LEU A 91 -0.77 16.21 -0.79
N LYS A 92 -2.03 16.23 -0.37
CA LYS A 92 -2.65 17.41 0.26
C LYS A 92 -2.04 17.63 1.65
N GLU A 93 -2.27 18.82 2.22
CA GLU A 93 -1.70 19.21 3.51
C GLU A 93 -2.15 18.27 4.66
N ASP A 94 -3.42 17.87 4.67
CA ASP A 94 -3.98 16.92 5.64
C ASP A 94 -3.34 15.53 5.56
N ALA A 95 -3.09 15.04 4.34
CA ALA A 95 -2.42 13.78 4.10
C ALA A 95 -0.93 13.85 4.50
N SER A 96 -0.25 14.96 4.16
CA SER A 96 1.15 15.19 4.53
C SER A 96 1.36 15.34 6.04
N ALA A 97 0.34 15.85 6.75
CA ALA A 97 0.36 15.99 8.19
C ALA A 97 -0.04 14.71 8.94
N SER A 98 -0.52 13.67 8.24
CA SER A 98 -0.88 12.40 8.87
C SER A 98 0.37 11.70 9.43
N PRO A 99 0.39 11.30 10.71
CA PRO A 99 1.53 10.59 11.29
C PRO A 99 1.65 9.15 10.76
N ARG A 100 0.68 8.67 9.98
CA ARG A 100 0.63 7.30 9.44
C ARG A 100 0.99 7.23 7.97
N ILE A 101 1.02 8.35 7.26
CA ILE A 101 1.30 8.38 5.83
C ILE A 101 2.75 8.78 5.61
N ARG A 102 3.50 7.95 4.87
CA ARG A 102 4.85 8.28 4.41
C ARG A 102 4.90 8.23 2.89
N GLN A 103 5.38 9.29 2.27
CA GLN A 103 5.56 9.36 0.83
C GLN A 103 7.00 9.04 0.43
N LEU A 104 7.17 8.23 -0.62
CA LEU A 104 8.43 7.89 -1.26
C LEU A 104 8.50 8.54 -2.64
N SER A 105 9.68 9.01 -3.04
CA SER A 105 9.84 9.54 -4.38
C SER A 105 10.07 8.43 -5.40
N VAL A 106 9.46 8.57 -6.58
CA VAL A 106 9.76 7.79 -7.79
C VAL A 106 10.52 8.60 -8.84
N ALA A 107 11.05 9.77 -8.46
CA ALA A 107 11.73 10.68 -9.36
C ALA A 107 12.96 10.04 -10.02
N ASP A 108 13.74 9.24 -9.28
CA ASP A 108 14.94 8.58 -9.80
C ASP A 108 14.60 7.53 -10.86
N GLU A 109 13.54 6.73 -10.64
CA GLU A 109 13.05 5.73 -11.58
C GLU A 109 12.52 6.39 -12.85
N LEU A 110 11.78 7.49 -12.73
CA LEU A 110 11.27 8.25 -13.87
C LEU A 110 12.39 8.94 -14.64
N ALA A 111 13.35 9.57 -13.95
CA ALA A 111 14.49 10.24 -14.56
C ALA A 111 15.36 9.25 -15.35
N GLU A 112 15.67 8.10 -14.77
CA GLU A 112 16.44 7.05 -15.43
C GLU A 112 15.67 6.43 -16.61
N SER A 113 14.34 6.32 -16.51
CA SER A 113 13.50 5.88 -17.62
C SER A 113 13.57 6.85 -18.80
N ILE A 114 13.41 8.16 -18.54
CA ILE A 114 13.52 9.22 -19.56
C ILE A 114 14.91 9.21 -20.20
N ARG A 115 15.98 9.12 -19.39
CA ARG A 115 17.36 9.06 -19.88
C ARG A 115 17.58 7.87 -20.82
N ARG A 116 17.09 6.68 -20.46
CA ARG A 116 17.21 5.48 -21.29
C ARG A 116 16.45 5.60 -22.60
N ILE A 117 15.23 6.14 -22.58
CA ILE A 117 14.45 6.39 -23.79
C ILE A 117 15.22 7.33 -24.73
N SER A 118 15.74 8.43 -24.19
CA SER A 118 16.52 9.41 -24.96
C SER A 118 17.80 8.83 -25.56
N ASN A 119 18.39 7.82 -24.91
CA ASN A 119 19.63 7.18 -25.35
C ASN A 119 19.39 5.86 -26.11
N GLU A 120 18.14 5.49 -26.40
CA GLU A 120 17.76 4.21 -27.00
C GLU A 120 18.28 2.98 -26.21
N GLU A 121 18.44 3.14 -24.89
CA GLU A 121 18.87 2.09 -23.98
C GLU A 121 17.67 1.24 -23.51
N SER A 122 17.95 -0.01 -23.11
CA SER A 122 16.90 -0.92 -22.62
C SER A 122 16.26 -0.43 -21.32
N LEU A 123 14.96 -0.14 -21.35
CA LEU A 123 14.13 0.09 -20.16
C LEU A 123 13.98 -1.18 -19.31
N SER A 124 13.91 -2.36 -19.93
CA SER A 124 13.74 -3.64 -19.22
C SER A 124 14.87 -3.95 -18.24
N ALA A 125 16.03 -3.31 -18.39
CA ALA A 125 17.12 -3.42 -17.43
C ALA A 125 16.80 -2.78 -16.06
N LEU A 126 15.87 -1.81 -15.99
CA LEU A 126 15.47 -1.20 -14.72
C LEU A 126 14.75 -2.18 -13.79
N PHE A 127 13.91 -3.04 -14.36
CA PHE A 127 13.17 -4.07 -13.63
C PHE A 127 14.05 -5.25 -13.17
N LYS A 128 15.30 -5.32 -13.65
CA LYS A 128 16.29 -6.33 -13.25
C LYS A 128 17.22 -5.85 -12.14
N LYS A 129 17.13 -4.59 -11.69
CA LYS A 129 17.87 -4.15 -10.50
C LYS A 129 17.45 -5.02 -9.32
N ARG A 130 18.32 -5.97 -8.93
CA ARG A 130 18.35 -6.48 -7.56
C ARG A 130 18.50 -5.25 -6.67
N ILE A 131 17.61 -5.09 -5.70
CA ILE A 131 17.71 -4.07 -4.65
C ILE A 131 19.16 -4.09 -4.16
N GLN A 132 19.91 -3.02 -4.45
CA GLN A 132 21.22 -2.85 -3.83
C GLN A 132 20.96 -2.51 -2.36
N PRO A 133 21.61 -3.16 -1.39
CA PRO A 133 21.31 -2.99 0.04
C PRO A 133 21.61 -1.61 0.63
N THR A 134 22.01 -0.63 -0.17
CA THR A 134 22.55 0.64 0.33
C THR A 134 21.60 1.79 0.05
N LEU A 135 20.67 2.01 0.98
CA LEU A 135 20.21 3.32 1.48
C LEU A 135 19.00 3.10 2.42
N PHE A 136 19.26 2.43 3.55
CA PHE A 136 18.56 2.63 4.82
C PHE A 136 19.64 2.76 5.90
#